data_AF-A0A5A7ZDC9-F1
#
_entry.id   AF-A0A5A7ZDC9-F1
#
_cell.length_a   1.000
_cell.length_b   1.000
_cell.length_c   1.000
_cell.angle_alpha   90.00
_cell.angle_beta   90.00
_cell.angle_gamma   90.00
#
_symmetry.space_group_name_H-M   'P 1'
#
loop_
_entity.id
_entity.type
_entity.pdbx_description
1 polymer ?
#
loop_
_entity_poly.entity_id
_entity_poly.type
_entity_poly.pdbx_seq_one_letter_code
_entity_poly.pdbx_strand_id
1 'polypeptide(L)' 'MRQQIQSACDDVYRNPDDEGAVDRLRDLLGAEAGVSQTIWRRLVKLACDKLYDSPDDQDSRDLLLVLLTARGSATLYE' A
#
# COMPACT_ATOMS: atom_id res chain seq x y z
N MET A 1 19.24 -9.23 -3.71
CA MET A 1 17.90 -8.63 -3.90
C MET A 1 16.83 -9.35 -3.08
N ARG A 2 16.43 -10.59 -3.42
CA ARG A 2 15.32 -11.29 -2.73
C ARG A 2 15.46 -11.39 -1.21
N GLN A 3 16.66 -11.75 -0.71
CA GLN A 3 16.92 -11.84 0.72
C GLN A 3 16.87 -10.49 1.44
N GLN A 4 17.23 -9.39 0.76
CA GLN A 4 17.18 -8.04 1.34
C GLN A 4 15.73 -7.56 1.47
N ILE A 5 14.90 -7.83 0.46
CA ILE A 5 13.46 -7.54 0.52
C ILE A 5 12.81 -8.34 1.65
N GLN A 6 13.12 -9.64 1.77
CA GLN A 6 12.58 -10.47 2.85
C GLN A 6 12.97 -9.95 4.23
N SER A 7 14.24 -9.61 4.45
CA SER A 7 14.69 -9.04 5.72
C SER A 7 14.02 -7.71 6.03
N ALA A 8 13.88 -6.82 5.04
CA ALA A 8 13.20 -5.54 5.24
C ALA A 8 11.69 -5.71 5.51
N CYS A 9 11.05 -6.71 4.87
CA CYS A 9 9.66 -7.06 5.19
C CYS A 9 9.52 -7.59 6.62
N ASP A 10 10.46 -8.44 7.08
CA ASP A 10 10.45 -8.96 8.45
C ASP A 10 10.64 -7.85 9.49
N ASP A 11 11.53 -6.88 9.21
CA ASP A 11 11.74 -5.71 10.07
C ASP A 11 10.45 -4.87 10.21
N VAL A 12 9.81 -4.53 9.08
CA VAL A 12 8.56 -3.76 9.07
C VAL A 12 7.41 -4.55 9.70
N TYR A 13 7.36 -5.86 9.46
CA TYR A 13 6.35 -6.72 10.10
C TYR A 13 6.51 -6.75 11.62
N ARG A 14 7.74 -6.73 12.12
CA ARG A 14 8.03 -6.73 13.56
C ARG A 14 7.76 -5.38 14.22
N ASN A 15 8.05 -4.28 13.53
CA ASN A 15 7.79 -2.92 14.01
C ASN A 15 7.38 -2.00 12.85
N PRO A 16 6.07 -1.81 12.58
CA PRO A 16 5.61 -0.97 11.48
C PRO A 16 5.84 0.53 11.72
N ASP A 17 6.10 0.93 12.97
CA ASP A 17 6.43 2.31 13.34
C ASP A 17 7.94 2.63 13.23
N ASP A 18 8.77 1.66 12.84
CA ASP A 18 10.18 1.90 12.53
C ASP A 18 10.31 2.58 11.16
N GLU A 19 10.33 3.91 11.15
CA GLU A 19 10.52 4.71 9.94
C GLU A 19 11.76 4.29 9.14
N GLY A 20 12.83 3.89 9.83
CA GLY A 20 14.06 3.42 9.20
C GLY A 20 13.91 2.07 8.49
N ALA A 21 13.07 1.16 9.01
CA ALA A 21 12.73 -0.09 8.32
C ALA A 21 11.82 0.17 7.11
N VAL A 22 10.87 1.08 7.25
CA VAL A 22 9.95 1.49 6.18
C VAL A 22 10.72 2.14 5.02
N ASP A 23 11.62 3.08 5.30
CA ASP A 23 12.43 3.75 4.27
C ASP A 23 13.34 2.76 3.52
N ARG A 24 14.02 1.86 4.26
CA ARG A 24 14.82 0.79 3.63
C ARG A 24 13.97 -0.07 2.68
N LEU A 25 12.75 -0.42 3.08
CA LEU A 25 11.86 -1.22 2.24
C LEU A 25 11.41 -0.43 1.00
N ARG A 26 11.10 0.87 1.15
CA ARG A 26 10.75 1.74 0.01
C ARG A 26 11.88 1.86 -1.00
N ASP A 27 13.09 2.07 -0.53
CA ASP A 27 14.30 2.15 -1.38
C ASP A 27 14.53 0.84 -2.13
N LEU A 28 14.44 -0.30 -1.45
CA LEU A 28 14.60 -1.63 -2.06
C LEU A 28 13.53 -1.94 -3.12
N LEU A 29 12.32 -1.41 -2.95
CA LEU A 29 11.22 -1.57 -3.90
C LEU A 29 11.29 -0.56 -5.06
N GLY A 30 12.21 0.40 -5.03
CA GLY A 30 12.27 1.48 -6.01
C GLY A 30 10.99 2.31 -6.03
N ALA A 31 10.32 2.44 -4.87
CA ALA A 31 9.08 3.17 -4.76
C ALA A 31 9.35 4.67 -4.83
N GLU A 32 9.45 5.22 -6.06
CA GLU A 32 9.32 6.66 -6.27
C GLU A 32 8.02 7.13 -5.61
N ALA A 33 8.06 8.31 -4.99
CA ALA A 33 7.01 8.81 -4.11
C ALA A 33 5.64 8.86 -4.81
N GLY A 34 4.83 7.81 -4.65
CA GLY A 34 3.45 7.76 -5.10
C GLY A 34 3.04 6.43 -5.72
N VAL A 35 1.78 6.05 -5.50
CA VAL A 35 1.15 4.95 -6.23
C VAL A 35 0.70 5.48 -7.59
N SER A 36 1.20 4.91 -8.69
CA SER A 36 0.78 5.35 -10.03
C SER A 36 -0.75 5.25 -10.19
N GLN A 37 -1.35 6.16 -10.97
CA GLN A 37 -2.80 6.20 -11.16
C GLN A 37 -3.38 4.86 -11.62
N THR A 38 -2.62 4.14 -12.47
CA THR A 38 -2.98 2.83 -12.98
C THR A 38 -2.99 1.77 -11.87
N ILE A 39 -1.96 1.75 -11.01
CA ILE A 39 -1.90 0.81 -9.88
C ILE A 39 -3.02 1.13 -8.90
N TRP A 40 -3.22 2.40 -8.56
CA TRP A 40 -4.28 2.83 -7.66
C TRP A 40 -5.66 2.37 -8.16
N ARG A 41 -5.98 2.62 -9.44
CA ARG A 41 -7.26 2.22 -10.04
C ARG A 41 -7.45 0.70 -9.98
N ARG A 42 -6.38 -0.07 -10.19
CA ARG A 42 -6.41 -1.53 -10.10
C ARG A 42 -6.71 -1.99 -8.67
N LEU A 43 -6.04 -1.42 -7.67
CA LEU A 43 -6.24 -1.77 -6.27
C LEU A 43 -7.66 -1.43 -5.78
N VAL A 44 -8.20 -0.28 -6.19
CA VAL A 44 -9.59 0.11 -5.88
C VAL A 44 -10.57 -0.92 -6.46
N LYS A 45 -10.41 -1.32 -7.72
CA LYS A 45 -11.28 -2.34 -8.33
C LYS A 45 -11.23 -3.66 -7.56
N LEU A 46 -10.03 -4.12 -7.20
CA LEU A 46 -9.85 -5.38 -6.48
C LEU A 46 -10.52 -5.35 -5.08
N ALA A 47 -10.40 -4.24 -4.36
CA ALA A 47 -11.06 -4.07 -3.07
C ALA A 47 -12.60 -4.01 -3.23
N CYS A 48 -13.11 -3.30 -4.24
CA CYS A 48 -14.54 -3.26 -4.54
C CYS A 48 -15.10 -4.62 -4.94
N ASP A 49 -14.40 -5.37 -5.79
CA ASP A 49 -14.82 -6.72 -6.21
C ASP A 49 -14.91 -7.64 -4.98
N LYS A 50 -13.90 -7.60 -4.10
CA LYS A 50 -13.90 -8.41 -2.87
C LYS A 50 -15.03 -8.03 -1.91
N LEU A 51 -15.36 -6.75 -1.78
CA LEU A 51 -16.50 -6.28 -0.97
C LEU A 51 -17.85 -6.57 -1.60
N TYR A 52 -17.93 -6.65 -2.93
CA TYR A 52 -19.14 -7.07 -3.62
C TYR A 52 -19.48 -8.52 -3.28
N ASP A 53 -18.48 -9.41 -3.30
CA ASP A 53 -18.66 -10.82 -2.93
C ASP A 53 -18.78 -11.02 -1.41
N SER A 54 -18.07 -10.22 -0.62
CA SER A 54 -18.00 -10.35 0.85
C SER A 54 -18.07 -8.98 1.51
N PRO A 55 -19.29 -8.44 1.70
CA PRO A 55 -19.46 -7.08 2.19
C PRO A 55 -18.87 -6.88 3.58
N ASP A 56 -18.79 -7.93 4.41
CA ASP A 56 -18.25 -7.90 5.78
C ASP A 56 -16.72 -8.12 5.89
N ASP A 57 -16.00 -8.21 4.76
CA ASP A 57 -14.54 -8.32 4.76
C ASP A 57 -13.90 -7.00 5.19
N GLN A 58 -13.58 -6.92 6.49
CA GLN A 58 -13.07 -5.70 7.11
C GLN A 58 -11.74 -5.24 6.51
N ASP A 59 -10.84 -6.17 6.19
CA ASP A 59 -9.55 -5.85 5.57
C ASP A 59 -9.72 -5.12 4.22
N SER A 60 -10.68 -5.55 3.39
CA SER A 60 -10.96 -4.88 2.12
C SER A 60 -11.63 -3.52 2.32
N ARG A 61 -12.47 -3.37 3.35
CA ARG A 61 -13.06 -2.07 3.72
C ARG A 61 -11.95 -1.10 4.11
N ASP A 62 -11.06 -1.50 5.00
CA ASP A 62 -9.97 -0.65 5.50
C ASP A 62 -8.96 -0.33 4.40
N LEU A 63 -8.61 -1.32 3.56
CA LEU A 63 -7.78 -1.09 2.37
C LEU A 63 -8.42 -0.08 1.42
N LEU A 64 -9.72 -0.19 1.14
CA LEU A 64 -10.43 0.75 0.26
C LEU A 64 -10.41 2.17 0.85
N LEU A 65 -10.63 2.32 2.15
CA LEU A 65 -10.56 3.61 2.84
C LEU A 65 -9.16 4.24 2.76
N VAL A 66 -8.09 3.44 2.96
CA VAL A 66 -6.70 3.91 2.80
C VAL A 66 -6.44 4.38 1.37
N LEU A 67 -6.86 3.60 0.36
CA LEU A 67 -6.67 3.95 -1.04
C LEU A 67 -7.41 5.24 -1.42
N LEU A 68 -8.64 5.43 -0.93
CA LEU A 68 -9.43 6.64 -1.18
C LEU A 68 -8.82 7.87 -0.48
N THR A 69 -8.25 7.69 0.71
CA THR A 69 -7.59 8.78 1.46
C THR A 69 -6.26 9.17 0.83
N ALA A 70 -5.43 8.20 0.42
CA ALA A 70 -4.16 8.43 -0.24
C ALA A 70 -4.30 9.23 -1.55
N ARG A 71 -5.42 9.04 -2.27
CA ARG A 71 -5.80 9.85 -3.44
C ARG A 71 -6.10 11.32 -3.08
N GLY A 72 -6.70 11.56 -1.92
CA GLY A 72 -7.05 12.91 -1.45
C GLY A 72 -5.86 13.70 -0.90
N SER A 73 -4.87 12.99 -0.33
CA SER A 73 -3.63 13.60 0.20
C SER A 73 -2.60 13.91 -0.88
N ALA A 74 -2.62 13.17 -1.98
CA ALA A 74 -1.88 13.51 -3.18
C ALA A 74 -2.67 14.58 -3.96
N THR A 75 -2.50 15.85 -3.60
CA THR A 75 -2.82 16.95 -4.54
C THR A 75 -2.09 16.64 -5.83
N LEU A 76 -2.87 16.29 -6.84
CA LEU A 76 -2.45 16.13 -8.22
C LEU A 76 -1.79 17.44 -8.62
N TYR A 77 -0.46 17.47 -8.73
CA TYR A 77 0.15 18.42 -9.64
C TYR A 77 -0.17 17.89 -11.03
N GLU A 78 -1.05 18.63 -11.72
CA GLU A 78 -1.45 18.41 -13.12
C GLU A 78 -0.26 18.45 -14.07
#